data_AF-X1DX67-F1
#
_entry.id   AF-X1DX67-F1
#
_cell.length_a   1.000
_cell.length_b   1.000
_cell.length_c   1.000
_cell.angle_alpha   90.00
_cell.angle_beta   90.00
_cell.angle_gamma   90.00
#
_symmetry.space_group_name_H-M   'P 1'
#
loop_
_entity.id
_entity.type
_entity.pdbx_description
1 polymer ?
#
loop_
_entity_poly.entity_id
_entity_poly.type
_entity_poly.pdbx_seq_one_letter_code
_entity_poly.pdbx_strand_id
1 'polypeptide(L)'
;DKVTLRAIEKNSSLIKKVSPERIRDELTKILLSNYPRRGFKLLYRLGLLRFIMPELQKCVGIYRENFREGEDLFEHILGLVGSLPADLNLRLSAILYNIKSISHLDEKKQIIVKILQRIKFKNAVIKKVTILTKENWQVLNFSKKINIRQLAARIGMENLEDIWKPKKALIKESRSSEEFKSAEIGRAENNIREILQEKPPVSLEDLAVNGKDLIELGYKEGKELGKILKKLLEIIIDRPELNKKKILVKLLIENEENDR
;
A
#
# COMPACT_ATOMS: atom_id res chain seq x y z
N ASP A 1 -35.27 -6.63 -10.42
CA ASP A 1 -36.36 -6.19 -11.30
C ASP A 1 -35.80 -5.55 -12.58
N LYS A 2 -36.28 -5.95 -13.76
CA LYS A 2 -35.76 -5.46 -15.06
C LYS A 2 -36.18 -4.01 -15.35
N VAL A 3 -37.38 -3.62 -14.91
CA VAL A 3 -37.90 -2.26 -15.10
C VAL A 3 -37.04 -1.26 -14.35
N THR A 4 -36.72 -1.56 -13.09
CA THR A 4 -35.84 -0.77 -12.23
C THR A 4 -34.44 -0.61 -12.84
N LEU A 5 -33.85 -1.69 -13.37
CA LEU A 5 -32.51 -1.62 -13.97
C LEU A 5 -32.49 -0.70 -15.20
N ARG A 6 -33.48 -0.81 -16.09
CA ARG A 6 -33.60 0.08 -17.27
C ARG A 6 -33.82 1.53 -16.86
N ALA A 7 -34.63 1.76 -15.83
CA ALA A 7 -34.86 3.10 -15.30
C ALA A 7 -33.56 3.72 -14.76
N ILE A 8 -32.73 2.95 -14.03
CA ILE A 8 -31.44 3.41 -13.52
C ILE A 8 -30.50 3.75 -14.68
N GLU A 9 -30.38 2.88 -15.67
CA GLU A 9 -29.49 3.09 -16.82
C GLU A 9 -29.87 4.36 -17.61
N LYS A 10 -31.16 4.53 -17.92
CA LYS A 10 -31.70 5.71 -18.61
C LYS A 10 -31.42 7.01 -17.85
N ASN A 11 -31.45 6.94 -16.52
CA ASN A 11 -31.27 8.10 -15.64
C ASN A 11 -29.85 8.20 -15.04
N SER A 12 -28.90 7.38 -15.49
CA SER A 12 -27.55 7.28 -14.89
C SER A 12 -26.81 8.61 -14.83
N SER A 13 -27.04 9.51 -15.79
CA SER A 13 -26.45 10.86 -15.83
C SER A 13 -26.91 11.77 -14.69
N LEU A 14 -28.07 11.52 -14.08
CA LEU A 14 -28.59 12.30 -12.96
C LEU A 14 -27.72 12.18 -11.70
N ILE A 15 -26.86 11.15 -11.61
CA ILE A 15 -25.91 11.01 -10.51
C ILE A 15 -24.96 12.22 -10.39
N LYS A 16 -24.72 12.96 -11.49
CA LYS A 16 -23.93 14.20 -11.48
C LYS A 16 -24.56 15.31 -10.62
N LYS A 17 -25.86 15.23 -10.35
CA LYS A 17 -26.58 16.16 -9.47
C LYS A 17 -26.52 15.76 -7.99
N VAL A 18 -25.98 14.57 -7.68
CA VAL A 18 -25.82 14.09 -6.31
C VAL A 18 -24.46 14.56 -5.79
N SER A 19 -24.41 14.99 -4.52
CA SER A 19 -23.15 15.43 -3.92
C SER A 19 -22.11 14.29 -3.88
N PRO A 20 -20.81 14.59 -4.07
CA PRO A 20 -19.76 13.58 -4.00
C PRO A 20 -19.73 12.84 -2.65
N GLU A 21 -20.06 13.49 -1.54
CA GLU A 21 -20.11 12.87 -0.21
C GLU A 21 -21.18 11.78 -0.11
N ARG A 22 -22.37 12.01 -0.68
CA ARG A 22 -23.42 10.98 -0.73
C ARG A 22 -23.02 9.81 -1.63
N ILE A 23 -22.39 10.10 -2.76
CA ILE A 23 -21.84 9.06 -3.65
C ILE A 23 -20.76 8.24 -2.93
N ARG A 24 -19.86 8.91 -2.20
CA ARG A 24 -18.81 8.29 -1.39
C ARG A 24 -19.38 7.36 -0.33
N ASP A 25 -20.42 7.78 0.37
CA ASP A 25 -21.02 6.99 1.44
C ASP A 25 -21.64 5.69 0.89
N GLU A 26 -22.34 5.76 -0.25
CA GLU A 26 -22.85 4.55 -0.92
C GLU A 26 -21.74 3.69 -1.53
N LEU A 27 -20.71 4.30 -2.13
CA LEU A 27 -19.54 3.58 -2.63
C LEU A 27 -18.80 2.85 -1.50
N THR A 28 -18.69 3.46 -0.33
CA THR A 28 -18.10 2.87 0.89
C THR A 28 -18.92 1.66 1.34
N LYS A 29 -20.25 1.76 1.35
CA LYS A 29 -21.13 0.62 1.67
C LYS A 29 -20.95 -0.53 0.67
N ILE A 30 -20.85 -0.23 -0.63
CA ILE A 30 -20.58 -1.25 -1.66
C ILE A 30 -19.24 -1.93 -1.40
N LEU A 31 -18.19 -1.14 -1.14
CA LEU A 31 -16.85 -1.63 -0.84
C LEU A 31 -16.81 -2.49 0.42
N LEU A 32 -17.60 -2.18 1.46
CA LEU A 32 -17.62 -2.94 2.72
C LEU A 32 -18.63 -4.10 2.72
N SER A 33 -19.46 -4.23 1.69
CA SER A 33 -20.45 -5.31 1.58
C SER A 33 -19.79 -6.69 1.42
N ASN A 34 -20.61 -7.74 1.55
CA ASN A 34 -20.20 -9.12 1.26
C ASN A 34 -20.02 -9.38 -0.25
N TYR A 35 -20.53 -8.49 -1.12
CA TYR A 35 -20.53 -8.68 -2.57
C TYR A 35 -20.02 -7.45 -3.34
N PRO A 36 -18.81 -6.93 -3.03
CA PRO A 36 -18.30 -5.70 -3.64
C PRO A 36 -18.14 -5.87 -5.15
N ARG A 37 -17.65 -7.03 -5.63
CA ARG A 37 -17.54 -7.37 -7.05
C ARG A 37 -18.87 -7.20 -7.78
N ARG A 38 -19.97 -7.72 -7.22
CA ARG A 38 -21.30 -7.57 -7.80
C ARG A 38 -21.72 -6.10 -7.86
N GLY A 39 -21.47 -5.34 -6.80
CA GLY A 39 -21.79 -3.92 -6.74
C GLY A 39 -21.09 -3.12 -7.84
N PHE A 40 -19.78 -3.28 -8.01
CA PHE A 40 -19.04 -2.58 -9.06
C PHE A 40 -19.42 -3.03 -10.48
N LYS A 41 -19.71 -4.32 -10.70
CA LYS A 41 -20.26 -4.80 -11.98
C LYS A 41 -21.60 -4.14 -12.31
N LEU A 42 -22.47 -3.95 -11.31
CA LEU A 42 -23.73 -3.23 -11.50
C LEU A 42 -23.50 -1.75 -11.82
N LEU A 43 -22.59 -1.08 -11.11
CA LEU A 43 -22.24 0.32 -11.41
C LEU A 43 -21.72 0.47 -12.84
N TYR A 44 -20.87 -0.47 -13.30
CA TYR A 44 -20.37 -0.48 -14.66
C TYR A 44 -21.50 -0.71 -15.68
N ARG A 45 -22.25 -1.81 -15.53
CA ARG A 45 -23.34 -2.19 -16.45
C ARG A 45 -24.42 -1.12 -16.57
N LEU A 46 -24.73 -0.42 -15.47
CA LEU A 46 -25.76 0.63 -15.44
C LEU A 46 -25.22 2.01 -15.85
N GLY A 47 -23.97 2.10 -16.31
CA GLY A 47 -23.37 3.35 -16.79
C GLY A 47 -23.10 4.39 -15.70
N LEU A 48 -23.09 3.98 -14.43
CA LEU A 48 -22.80 4.86 -13.29
C LEU A 48 -21.29 4.98 -13.03
N LEU A 49 -20.53 3.91 -13.28
CA LEU A 49 -19.10 3.87 -12.95
C LEU A 49 -18.29 4.98 -13.65
N ARG A 50 -18.60 5.29 -14.92
CA ARG A 50 -17.97 6.41 -15.66
C ARG A 50 -18.10 7.77 -14.98
N PHE A 51 -19.10 7.97 -14.13
CA PHE A 51 -19.30 9.23 -13.41
C PHE A 51 -18.66 9.20 -12.02
N ILE A 52 -18.60 8.03 -11.38
CA ILE A 52 -18.07 7.87 -10.01
C ILE A 52 -16.54 7.70 -10.02
N MET A 53 -16.05 6.79 -10.85
CA MET A 53 -14.64 6.41 -10.94
C MET A 53 -14.29 6.02 -12.38
N PRO A 54 -14.24 6.99 -13.32
CA PRO A 54 -13.91 6.73 -14.73
C PRO A 54 -12.57 6.01 -14.91
N GLU A 55 -11.62 6.19 -14.01
CA GLU A 55 -10.32 5.52 -14.06
C GLU A 55 -10.44 4.00 -13.90
N LEU A 56 -11.36 3.53 -13.05
CA LEU A 56 -11.63 2.10 -12.93
C LEU A 56 -12.34 1.56 -14.18
N GLN A 57 -13.20 2.36 -14.81
CA GLN A 57 -13.85 1.94 -16.06
C GLN A 57 -12.85 1.76 -17.20
N LYS A 58 -11.77 2.56 -17.24
CA LYS A 58 -10.71 2.41 -18.25
C LYS A 58 -9.95 1.08 -18.12
N CYS A 59 -10.06 0.37 -17.00
CA CYS A 59 -9.47 -0.96 -16.84
C CYS A 59 -10.20 -2.05 -17.64
N VAL A 60 -11.42 -1.80 -18.12
CA VAL A 60 -12.20 -2.77 -18.88
C VAL A 60 -11.55 -3.01 -20.25
N GLY A 61 -11.42 -4.28 -20.63
CA GLY A 61 -10.80 -4.70 -21.89
C GLY A 61 -9.27 -4.61 -21.93
N ILE A 62 -8.61 -4.29 -20.80
CA ILE A 62 -7.15 -4.34 -20.69
C ILE A 62 -6.74 -5.75 -20.24
N TYR A 63 -6.09 -6.50 -21.12
CA TYR A 63 -5.60 -7.85 -20.84
C TYR A 63 -4.11 -7.88 -20.53
N ARG A 64 -3.68 -8.85 -19.72
CA ARG A 64 -2.27 -9.11 -19.40
C ARG A 64 -2.00 -10.60 -19.39
N GLU A 65 -0.78 -11.00 -19.75
CA GLU A 65 -0.38 -12.41 -19.84
C GLU A 65 -0.53 -13.17 -18.51
N ASN A 66 -0.35 -12.47 -17.39
CA ASN A 66 -0.41 -13.05 -16.05
C ASN A 66 -1.84 -13.15 -15.49
N PHE A 67 -2.87 -12.70 -16.22
CA PHE A 67 -4.26 -12.85 -15.81
C PHE A 67 -4.82 -14.23 -16.15
N ARG A 68 -6.02 -14.52 -15.65
CA ARG A 68 -6.77 -15.72 -16.03
C ARG A 68 -7.28 -15.56 -17.46
N GLU A 69 -7.55 -16.68 -18.12
CA GLU A 69 -8.12 -16.66 -19.46
C GLU A 69 -9.47 -15.92 -19.46
N GLY A 70 -9.63 -14.98 -20.40
CA GLY A 70 -10.82 -14.12 -20.51
C GLY A 70 -10.98 -13.07 -19.40
N GLU A 71 -10.01 -12.93 -18.48
CA GLU A 71 -10.03 -11.93 -17.41
C GLU A 71 -9.31 -10.66 -17.86
N ASP A 72 -10.03 -9.53 -17.84
CA ASP A 72 -9.45 -8.21 -18.02
C ASP A 72 -9.03 -7.60 -16.66
N LEU A 73 -8.34 -6.46 -16.70
CA LEU A 73 -7.87 -5.76 -15.52
C LEU A 73 -9.02 -5.35 -14.58
N PHE A 74 -10.20 -5.02 -15.12
CA PHE A 74 -11.36 -4.68 -14.29
C PHE A 74 -11.83 -5.89 -13.48
N GLU A 75 -12.01 -7.05 -14.11
CA GLU A 75 -12.36 -8.29 -13.44
C GLU A 75 -11.31 -8.71 -12.42
N HIS A 76 -10.02 -8.61 -12.77
CA HIS A 76 -8.91 -8.89 -11.86
C HIS A 76 -8.96 -8.00 -10.59
N ILE A 77 -9.15 -6.68 -10.76
CA ILE A 77 -9.30 -5.74 -9.64
C ILE A 77 -10.46 -6.14 -8.74
N LEU A 78 -11.62 -6.48 -9.32
CA LEU A 78 -12.79 -6.85 -8.53
C LEU A 78 -12.62 -8.19 -7.82
N GLY A 79 -11.86 -9.12 -8.40
CA GLY A 79 -11.42 -10.35 -7.75
C GLY A 79 -10.61 -10.05 -6.49
N LEU A 80 -9.58 -9.22 -6.62
CA LEU A 80 -8.72 -8.81 -5.51
C LEU A 80 -9.48 -8.05 -4.42
N VAL A 81 -10.40 -7.14 -4.79
CA VAL A 81 -11.28 -6.44 -3.84
C VAL A 81 -12.15 -7.43 -3.07
N GLY A 82 -12.68 -8.45 -3.75
CA GLY A 82 -13.52 -9.48 -3.13
C GLY A 82 -12.76 -10.44 -2.22
N SER A 83 -11.47 -10.70 -2.48
CA SER A 83 -10.64 -11.60 -1.69
C SER A 83 -10.05 -10.93 -0.43
N LEU A 84 -10.03 -9.60 -0.38
CA LEU A 84 -9.57 -8.84 0.78
C LEU A 84 -10.66 -8.70 1.86
N PRO A 85 -10.27 -8.57 3.15
CA PRO A 85 -11.19 -8.26 4.23
C PRO A 85 -12.08 -7.05 3.94
N ALA A 86 -13.24 -6.99 4.58
CA ALA A 86 -14.15 -5.83 4.51
C ALA A 86 -13.58 -4.62 5.27
N ASP A 87 -12.45 -4.12 4.78
CA ASP A 87 -11.77 -2.93 5.23
C ASP A 87 -11.70 -1.92 4.07
N LEU A 88 -12.09 -0.69 4.35
CA LEU A 88 -12.19 0.37 3.35
C LEU A 88 -10.83 0.69 2.73
N ASN A 89 -9.78 0.77 3.54
CA ASN A 89 -8.46 1.15 3.07
C ASN A 89 -7.88 0.05 2.19
N LEU A 90 -7.98 -1.22 2.60
CA LEU A 90 -7.48 -2.36 1.82
C LEU A 90 -8.18 -2.45 0.45
N ARG A 91 -9.51 -2.38 0.43
CA ARG A 91 -10.29 -2.52 -0.82
C ARG A 91 -10.11 -1.31 -1.73
N LEU A 92 -9.99 -0.09 -1.20
CA LEU A 92 -9.61 1.08 -2.00
C LEU A 92 -8.18 0.95 -2.55
N SER A 93 -7.23 0.50 -1.72
CA SER A 93 -5.86 0.26 -2.15
C SER A 93 -5.80 -0.74 -3.31
N ALA A 94 -6.58 -1.83 -3.28
CA ALA A 94 -6.62 -2.81 -4.36
C ALA A 94 -7.05 -2.21 -5.70
N ILE A 95 -8.06 -1.35 -5.68
CA ILE A 95 -8.53 -0.62 -6.87
C ILE A 95 -7.45 0.34 -7.37
N LEU A 96 -6.94 1.20 -6.48
CA LEU A 96 -6.09 2.33 -6.87
C LEU A 96 -4.66 1.90 -7.23
N TYR A 97 -4.13 0.84 -6.59
CA TYR A 97 -2.86 0.23 -6.96
C TYR A 97 -2.84 -0.22 -8.41
N ASN A 98 -3.91 -0.88 -8.86
CA ASN A 98 -4.01 -1.39 -10.21
C ASN A 98 -4.29 -0.27 -11.24
N ILE A 99 -5.12 0.72 -10.89
CA ILE A 99 -5.35 1.90 -11.74
C ILE A 99 -4.04 2.67 -11.99
N LYS A 100 -3.18 2.78 -10.98
CA LYS A 100 -1.86 3.42 -11.12
C LYS A 100 -1.04 2.78 -12.24
N SER A 101 -1.13 1.45 -12.41
CA SER A 101 -0.34 0.71 -13.40
C SER A 101 -0.73 0.92 -14.86
N ILE A 102 -1.91 1.48 -15.15
CA ILE A 102 -2.37 1.78 -16.52
C ILE A 102 -2.23 3.26 -16.88
N SER A 103 -1.82 4.07 -15.92
CA SER A 103 -1.84 5.51 -16.06
C SER A 103 -0.45 6.03 -16.44
N HIS A 104 -0.26 6.39 -17.72
CA HIS A 104 0.83 7.28 -18.11
C HIS A 104 0.77 8.64 -17.37
N LEU A 105 -0.37 8.98 -16.73
CA LEU A 105 -0.55 10.19 -15.91
C LEU A 105 0.15 10.13 -14.54
N ASP A 106 0.89 9.06 -14.23
CA ASP A 106 1.59 8.92 -12.95
C ASP A 106 2.94 9.64 -12.89
N GLU A 107 3.21 10.56 -13.84
CA GLU A 107 4.40 11.43 -13.84
C GLU A 107 4.63 12.19 -12.52
N LYS A 108 3.57 12.38 -11.71
CA LYS A 108 3.65 13.04 -10.39
C LYS A 108 3.26 12.18 -9.19
N LYS A 109 3.03 10.85 -9.33
CA LYS A 109 2.59 9.97 -8.21
C LYS A 109 1.34 10.47 -7.46
N GLN A 110 0.47 11.22 -8.13
CA GLN A 110 -0.65 11.95 -7.49
C GLN A 110 -2.03 11.44 -7.89
N ILE A 111 -2.14 10.49 -8.82
CA ILE A 111 -3.44 10.06 -9.34
C ILE A 111 -4.35 9.51 -8.23
N ILE A 112 -3.79 8.70 -7.32
CA ILE A 112 -4.50 8.12 -6.18
C ILE A 112 -5.09 9.21 -5.29
N VAL A 113 -4.29 10.21 -4.93
CA VAL A 113 -4.73 11.35 -4.10
C VAL A 113 -5.83 12.14 -4.80
N LYS A 114 -5.66 12.44 -6.10
CA LYS A 114 -6.65 13.18 -6.89
C LYS A 114 -7.99 12.45 -6.97
N ILE A 115 -7.98 11.13 -7.21
CA ILE A 115 -9.20 10.31 -7.24
C ILE A 115 -9.92 10.37 -5.89
N LEU A 116 -9.19 10.14 -4.79
CA LEU A 116 -9.78 10.11 -3.46
C LEU A 116 -10.30 11.49 -3.02
N GLN A 117 -9.59 12.57 -3.36
CA GLN A 117 -10.04 13.95 -3.11
C GLN A 117 -11.28 14.31 -3.92
N ARG A 118 -11.37 13.90 -5.20
CA ARG A 118 -12.56 14.09 -6.04
C ARG A 118 -13.79 13.43 -5.44
N ILE A 119 -13.62 12.22 -4.89
CA ILE A 119 -14.69 11.47 -4.22
C ILE A 119 -14.87 11.93 -2.75
N LYS A 120 -14.11 12.93 -2.29
CA LYS A 120 -14.24 13.53 -0.94
C LYS A 120 -14.01 12.54 0.20
N PHE A 121 -13.09 11.59 0.05
CA PHE A 121 -12.65 10.76 1.18
C PHE A 121 -11.90 11.60 2.21
N LYS A 122 -12.01 11.21 3.50
CA LYS A 122 -11.31 11.88 4.61
C LYS A 122 -9.79 11.76 4.45
N ASN A 123 -9.04 12.75 4.90
CA ASN A 123 -7.57 12.77 4.81
C ASN A 123 -6.89 11.53 5.43
N ALA A 124 -7.46 10.97 6.50
CA ALA A 124 -6.96 9.73 7.10
C ALA A 124 -6.98 8.54 6.14
N VAL A 125 -8.08 8.38 5.37
CA VAL A 125 -8.21 7.34 4.33
C VAL A 125 -7.22 7.60 3.21
N ILE A 126 -7.10 8.86 2.76
CA ILE A 126 -6.14 9.24 1.71
C ILE A 126 -4.72 8.86 2.13
N LYS A 127 -4.30 9.26 3.34
CA LYS A 127 -2.96 8.96 3.87
C LYS A 127 -2.71 7.46 3.92
N LYS A 128 -3.63 6.68 4.52
CA LYS A 128 -3.49 5.23 4.65
C LYS A 128 -3.41 4.54 3.29
N VAL A 129 -4.33 4.87 2.38
CA VAL A 129 -4.36 4.26 1.03
C VAL A 129 -3.11 4.63 0.22
N THR A 130 -2.62 5.88 0.31
CA THR A 130 -1.36 6.28 -0.32
C THR A 130 -0.17 5.50 0.22
N ILE A 131 -0.10 5.25 1.53
CA ILE A 131 0.96 4.42 2.13
C ILE A 131 0.90 2.99 1.58
N LEU A 132 -0.27 2.36 1.62
CA LEU A 132 -0.43 0.97 1.18
C LEU A 132 -0.20 0.76 -0.32
N THR A 133 -0.37 1.79 -1.14
CA THR A 133 -0.18 1.74 -2.61
C THR A 133 1.18 2.30 -3.07
N LYS A 134 2.04 2.71 -2.12
CA LYS A 134 3.36 3.29 -2.41
C LYS A 134 4.32 2.26 -3.00
N GLU A 135 4.31 1.06 -2.44
CA GLU A 135 5.22 -0.03 -2.79
C GLU A 135 4.60 -0.93 -3.88
N ASN A 136 5.45 -1.56 -4.70
CA ASN A 136 5.00 -2.53 -5.69
C ASN A 136 4.77 -3.89 -5.01
N TRP A 137 3.50 -4.26 -4.83
CA TRP A 137 3.10 -5.49 -4.15
C TRP A 137 3.64 -6.76 -4.81
N GLN A 138 3.91 -6.75 -6.12
CA GLN A 138 4.39 -7.94 -6.81
C GLN A 138 5.83 -8.29 -6.39
N VAL A 139 6.68 -7.27 -6.17
CA VAL A 139 8.11 -7.44 -5.85
C VAL A 139 8.41 -7.49 -4.36
N LEU A 140 7.44 -7.18 -3.49
CA LEU A 140 7.64 -7.29 -2.05
C LEU A 140 7.96 -8.75 -1.67
N ASN A 141 9.01 -8.90 -0.86
CA ASN A 141 9.52 -10.19 -0.41
C ASN A 141 9.58 -10.22 1.12
N PHE A 142 8.64 -10.94 1.72
CA PHE A 142 8.52 -11.14 3.17
C PHE A 142 9.26 -12.38 3.67
N SER A 143 9.96 -13.11 2.80
CA SER A 143 10.72 -14.31 3.19
C SER A 143 12.01 -14.00 3.96
N LYS A 144 12.49 -12.75 3.92
CA LYS A 144 13.66 -12.30 4.67
C LYS A 144 13.29 -11.15 5.61
N LYS A 145 13.66 -11.27 6.89
CA LYS A 145 13.43 -10.25 7.93
C LYS A 145 13.97 -8.85 7.56
N ILE A 146 15.16 -8.78 6.94
CA ILE A 146 15.77 -7.52 6.49
C ILE A 146 14.84 -6.73 5.56
N ASN A 147 14.21 -7.40 4.59
CA ASN A 147 13.29 -6.76 3.66
C ASN A 147 12.06 -6.20 4.38
N ILE A 148 11.57 -6.90 5.41
CA ILE A 148 10.43 -6.46 6.22
C ILE A 148 10.80 -5.23 7.04
N ARG A 149 11.99 -5.18 7.64
CA ARG A 149 12.46 -3.99 8.39
C ARG A 149 12.66 -2.79 7.46
N GLN A 150 13.28 -3.00 6.29
CA GLN A 150 13.42 -1.95 5.28
C GLN A 150 12.06 -1.45 4.78
N LEU A 151 11.09 -2.35 4.60
CA LEU A 151 9.72 -1.98 4.26
C LEU A 151 9.08 -1.16 5.38
N ALA A 152 9.15 -1.63 6.63
CA ALA A 152 8.63 -0.95 7.81
C ALA A 152 9.21 0.46 7.97
N ALA A 153 10.49 0.67 7.70
CA ALA A 153 11.09 2.00 7.70
C ALA A 153 10.49 2.96 6.67
N ARG A 154 10.00 2.45 5.52
CA ARG A 154 9.39 3.26 4.45
C ARG A 154 7.90 3.51 4.61
N ILE A 155 7.19 2.59 5.28
CA ILE A 155 5.73 2.62 5.38
C ILE A 155 5.21 2.75 6.81
N GLY A 156 6.04 2.63 7.84
CA GLY A 156 5.63 2.51 9.24
C GLY A 156 5.35 1.06 9.64
N MET A 157 5.81 0.67 10.83
CA MET A 157 5.65 -0.68 11.38
C MET A 157 4.16 -1.08 11.50
N GLU A 158 3.30 -0.11 11.81
CA GLU A 158 1.85 -0.26 11.95
C GLU A 158 1.12 -0.60 10.63
N ASN A 159 1.81 -0.51 9.49
CA ASN A 159 1.24 -0.80 8.18
C ASN A 159 1.66 -2.16 7.61
N LEU A 160 2.54 -2.91 8.30
CA LEU A 160 3.07 -4.19 7.81
C LEU A 160 1.98 -5.25 7.58
N GLU A 161 1.09 -5.45 8.55
CA GLU A 161 0.02 -6.44 8.41
C GLU A 161 -0.95 -6.07 7.28
N ASP A 162 -1.25 -4.78 7.11
CA ASP A 162 -2.16 -4.31 6.09
C ASP A 162 -1.58 -4.44 4.68
N ILE A 163 -0.29 -4.14 4.49
CA ILE A 163 0.35 -4.30 3.17
C ILE A 163 0.60 -5.77 2.83
N TRP A 164 0.71 -6.65 3.84
CA TRP A 164 0.82 -8.09 3.63
C TRP A 164 -0.46 -8.68 3.03
N LYS A 165 -1.64 -8.21 3.43
CA LYS A 165 -2.94 -8.74 2.94
C LYS A 165 -3.08 -8.75 1.41
N PRO A 166 -2.83 -7.65 0.66
CA PRO A 166 -2.87 -7.69 -0.80
C PRO A 166 -1.73 -8.54 -1.39
N LYS A 167 -0.51 -8.54 -0.82
CA LYS A 167 0.55 -9.44 -1.28
C LYS A 167 0.14 -10.91 -1.15
N LYS A 168 -0.44 -11.29 0.00
CA LYS A 168 -0.96 -12.64 0.25
C LYS A 168 -2.04 -13.03 -0.75
N ALA A 169 -2.95 -12.12 -1.08
CA ALA A 169 -3.98 -12.37 -2.09
C ALA A 169 -3.36 -12.63 -3.48
N LEU A 170 -2.35 -11.86 -3.89
CA LEU A 170 -1.62 -12.08 -5.14
C LEU A 170 -0.90 -13.44 -5.17
N ILE A 171 -0.31 -13.88 -4.05
CA ILE A 171 0.32 -15.21 -3.93
C ILE A 171 -0.74 -16.30 -4.13
N LYS A 172 -1.91 -16.18 -3.47
CA LYS A 172 -2.99 -17.16 -3.61
C LYS A 172 -3.50 -17.27 -5.04
N GLU A 173 -3.57 -16.16 -5.75
CA GLU A 173 -4.02 -16.08 -7.15
C GLU A 173 -2.96 -16.50 -8.18
N SER A 174 -1.70 -16.68 -7.77
CA SER A 174 -0.61 -17.07 -8.67
C SER A 174 -0.81 -18.48 -9.25
N ARG A 175 -0.06 -18.80 -10.32
CA ARG A 175 -0.07 -20.13 -10.95
C ARG A 175 0.85 -21.14 -10.25
N SER A 176 1.49 -20.78 -9.14
CA SER A 176 2.34 -21.69 -8.36
C SER A 176 1.54 -22.83 -7.71
N SER A 177 2.21 -23.92 -7.32
CA SER A 177 1.57 -25.02 -6.61
C SER A 177 1.06 -24.57 -5.22
N GLU A 178 0.06 -25.28 -4.69
CA GLU A 178 -0.53 -24.93 -3.39
C GLU A 178 0.48 -25.12 -2.25
N GLU A 179 1.37 -26.11 -2.36
CA GLU A 179 2.45 -26.33 -1.39
C GLU A 179 3.40 -25.13 -1.36
N PHE A 180 3.79 -24.61 -2.53
CA PHE A 180 4.66 -23.43 -2.62
C PHE A 180 3.98 -22.19 -2.03
N LYS A 181 2.71 -21.96 -2.37
CA LYS A 181 1.92 -20.84 -1.85
C LYS A 181 1.83 -20.90 -0.32
N SER A 182 1.48 -22.06 0.22
CA SER A 182 1.36 -22.28 1.67
C SER A 182 2.68 -22.04 2.39
N ALA A 183 3.79 -22.57 1.85
CA ALA A 183 5.12 -22.36 2.42
C ALA A 183 5.57 -20.88 2.39
N GLU A 184 5.33 -20.17 1.28
CA GLU A 184 5.65 -18.74 1.17
C GLU A 184 4.83 -17.90 2.17
N ILE A 185 3.52 -18.15 2.23
CA ILE A 185 2.60 -17.45 3.14
C ILE A 185 2.99 -17.71 4.60
N GLY A 186 3.21 -18.96 4.98
CA GLY A 186 3.58 -19.32 6.36
C GLY A 186 4.89 -18.70 6.80
N ARG A 187 5.92 -18.70 5.93
CA ARG A 187 7.21 -18.07 6.21
C ARG A 187 7.07 -16.56 6.39
N ALA A 188 6.34 -15.90 5.49
CA ALA A 188 6.09 -14.47 5.55
C ALA A 188 5.35 -14.08 6.84
N GLU A 189 4.30 -14.81 7.20
CA GLU A 189 3.52 -14.55 8.42
C GLU A 189 4.34 -14.75 9.69
N ASN A 190 5.19 -15.77 9.74
CA ASN A 190 6.10 -15.96 10.86
C ASN A 190 7.11 -14.81 10.99
N ASN A 191 7.75 -14.43 9.88
CA ASN A 191 8.69 -13.31 9.88
C ASN A 191 8.02 -11.98 10.28
N ILE A 192 6.81 -11.69 9.78
CA ILE A 192 6.06 -10.49 10.16
C ILE A 192 5.76 -10.52 11.66
N ARG A 193 5.27 -11.65 12.19
CA ARG A 193 4.97 -11.81 13.61
C ARG A 193 6.21 -11.56 14.48
N GLU A 194 7.33 -12.18 14.15
CA GLU A 194 8.58 -12.02 14.89
C GLU A 194 9.05 -10.56 14.87
N ILE A 195 9.01 -9.89 13.71
CA ILE A 195 9.38 -8.47 13.61
C ILE A 195 8.46 -7.56 14.45
N LEU A 196 7.15 -7.83 14.46
CA LEU A 196 6.20 -7.07 15.27
C LEU A 196 6.38 -7.29 16.77
N GLN A 197 6.87 -8.47 17.19
CA GLN A 197 7.19 -8.79 18.58
C GLN A 197 8.54 -8.20 19.00
N GLU A 198 9.59 -8.40 18.19
CA GLU A 198 10.94 -7.89 18.42
C GLU A 198 10.98 -6.35 18.42
N LYS A 199 10.13 -5.71 17.61
CA LYS A 199 10.10 -4.25 17.39
C LYS A 199 11.51 -3.68 17.11
N PRO A 200 12.21 -4.19 16.07
CA PRO A 200 13.53 -3.71 15.77
C PRO A 200 13.51 -2.24 15.36
N PRO A 201 14.63 -1.52 15.51
CA PRO A 201 14.73 -0.13 15.10
C PRO A 201 14.49 0.04 13.60
N VAL A 202 13.50 0.87 13.24
CA VAL A 202 13.15 1.17 11.85
C VAL A 202 12.93 2.66 11.59
N SER A 203 13.03 3.48 12.64
CA SER A 203 12.89 4.93 12.57
C SER A 203 14.06 5.61 13.30
N LEU A 204 14.22 6.92 13.06
CA LEU A 204 15.24 7.72 13.74
C LEU A 204 15.01 7.78 15.25
N GLU A 205 13.76 7.64 15.69
CA GLU A 205 13.37 7.63 17.10
C GLU A 205 13.84 6.35 17.81
N ASP A 206 14.07 5.27 17.06
CA ASP A 206 14.54 4.00 17.60
C ASP A 206 16.06 3.92 17.73
N LEU A 207 16.81 4.88 17.17
CA LEU A 207 18.27 4.88 17.26
C LEU A 207 18.73 5.07 18.71
N ALA A 208 19.72 4.28 19.12
CA ALA A 208 20.33 4.39 20.45
C ALA A 208 21.20 5.65 20.63
N VAL A 209 21.36 6.44 19.56
CA VAL A 209 21.96 7.78 19.56
C VAL A 209 21.01 8.76 18.90
N ASN A 210 21.00 9.99 19.39
CA ASN A 210 20.21 11.08 18.84
C ASN A 210 21.11 12.29 18.52
N GLY A 211 20.50 13.40 18.06
CA GLY A 211 21.27 14.58 17.69
C GLY A 211 22.07 15.23 18.83
N LYS A 212 21.59 15.14 20.08
CA LYS A 212 22.35 15.66 21.22
C LYS A 212 23.63 14.88 21.46
N ASP A 213 23.55 13.55 21.35
CA ASP A 213 24.72 12.68 21.46
C ASP A 213 25.79 13.01 20.40
N LEU A 214 25.36 13.30 19.17
CA LEU A 214 26.28 13.71 18.10
C LEU A 214 26.88 15.10 18.39
N ILE A 215 26.09 16.05 18.89
CA ILE A 215 26.62 17.39 19.24
C ILE A 215 27.68 17.29 20.35
N GLU A 216 27.46 16.45 21.37
CA GLU A 216 28.45 16.20 22.44
C GLU A 216 29.75 15.57 21.92
N LEU A 217 29.70 14.81 20.82
CA LEU A 217 30.87 14.26 20.13
C LEU A 217 31.58 15.26 19.23
N GLY A 218 31.07 16.49 19.11
CA GLY A 218 31.68 17.57 18.31
C GLY A 218 31.06 17.78 16.93
N TYR A 219 29.98 17.07 16.59
CA TYR A 219 29.28 17.32 15.33
C TYR A 219 28.53 18.66 15.38
N LYS A 220 28.61 19.43 14.29
CA LYS A 220 27.86 20.69 14.16
C LYS A 220 26.38 20.42 13.91
N GLU A 221 25.54 21.20 14.57
CA GLU A 221 24.10 21.20 14.32
C GLU A 221 23.80 21.60 12.85
N GLY A 222 22.86 20.89 12.22
CA GLY A 222 22.42 21.19 10.86
C GLY A 222 21.99 19.98 10.05
N LYS A 223 21.82 20.17 8.73
CA LYS A 223 21.34 19.14 7.80
C LYS A 223 22.26 17.91 7.73
N GLU A 224 23.57 18.10 7.89
CA GLU A 224 24.55 17.01 7.84
C GLU A 224 24.37 16.02 8.99
N LEU A 225 24.09 16.51 10.21
CA LEU A 225 23.78 15.66 11.37
C LEU A 225 22.59 14.73 11.07
N GLY A 226 21.53 15.28 10.45
CA GLY A 226 20.38 14.48 10.03
C GLY A 226 20.70 13.43 8.96
N LYS A 227 21.67 13.69 8.07
CA LYS A 227 22.15 12.68 7.11
C LYS A 227 22.93 11.57 7.80
N ILE A 228 23.77 11.91 8.77
CA ILE A 228 24.53 10.93 9.56
C ILE A 228 23.58 9.98 10.29
N LEU A 229 22.59 10.52 11.01
CA LEU A 229 21.58 9.68 11.69
C LEU A 229 20.83 8.77 10.71
N LYS A 230 20.52 9.25 9.50
CA LYS A 230 19.89 8.41 8.46
C LYS A 230 20.80 7.29 7.96
N LYS A 231 22.10 7.57 7.73
CA LYS A 231 23.08 6.53 7.37
C LYS A 231 23.21 5.48 8.48
N LEU A 232 23.26 5.91 9.74
CA LEU A 232 23.26 4.98 10.87
C LEU A 232 22.00 4.13 10.88
N LEU A 233 20.83 4.73 10.67
CA LEU A 233 19.56 4.00 10.60
C LEU A 233 19.57 2.95 9.48
N GLU A 234 20.12 3.26 8.30
CA GLU A 234 20.26 2.28 7.20
C GLU A 234 21.09 1.06 7.62
N ILE A 235 22.23 1.27 8.28
CA ILE A 235 23.07 0.19 8.82
C ILE A 235 22.30 -0.62 9.88
N ILE A 236 21.58 0.06 10.77
CA ILE A 236 20.84 -0.56 11.87
C ILE A 236 19.62 -1.34 11.39
N ILE A 237 18.93 -0.87 10.35
CA ILE A 237 17.84 -1.63 9.73
C ILE A 237 18.37 -2.96 9.18
N ASP A 238 19.61 -3.00 8.66
CA ASP A 238 20.21 -4.23 8.17
C ASP A 238 20.75 -5.10 9.33
N ARG A 239 21.34 -4.48 10.35
CA ARG A 239 21.98 -5.11 11.52
C ARG A 239 21.46 -4.51 12.84
N PRO A 240 20.25 -4.87 13.30
CA PRO A 240 19.61 -4.25 14.46
C PRO A 240 20.38 -4.45 15.78
N GLU A 241 21.18 -5.51 15.88
CA GLU A 241 22.04 -5.82 17.02
C GLU A 241 23.12 -4.76 17.30
N LEU A 242 23.47 -3.96 16.29
CA LEU A 242 24.44 -2.88 16.41
C LEU A 242 23.86 -1.62 17.07
N ASN A 243 22.53 -1.57 17.31
CA ASN A 243 21.84 -0.41 17.86
C ASN A 243 22.07 -0.26 19.37
N LYS A 244 23.34 -0.07 19.75
CA LYS A 244 23.79 0.19 21.11
C LYS A 244 24.65 1.44 21.07
N LYS A 245 24.40 2.39 21.97
CA LYS A 245 25.08 3.70 22.01
C LYS A 245 26.61 3.55 21.84
N LYS A 246 27.25 2.68 22.62
CA LYS A 246 28.70 2.44 22.54
C LYS A 246 29.18 1.96 21.16
N ILE A 247 28.42 1.10 20.49
CA ILE A 247 28.78 0.58 19.16
C ILE A 247 28.62 1.68 18.10
N LEU A 248 27.50 2.41 18.15
CA LEU A 248 27.22 3.49 17.20
C LEU A 248 28.23 4.64 17.29
N VAL A 249 28.61 5.03 18.51
CA VAL A 249 29.65 6.04 18.73
C VAL A 249 30.98 5.59 18.14
N LYS A 250 31.35 4.32 18.31
CA LYS A 250 32.57 3.76 17.72
C LYS A 250 32.54 3.80 16.18
N LEU A 251 31.41 3.40 15.57
CA LEU A 251 31.23 3.45 14.12
C LEU A 251 31.31 4.88 13.55
N LEU A 252 30.88 5.89 14.32
CA LEU A 252 30.99 7.29 13.92
C LEU A 252 32.46 7.75 13.86
N ILE A 253 33.24 7.40 14.89
CA ILE A 253 34.66 7.75 14.97
C ILE A 253 35.46 7.06 13.84
N GLU A 254 35.24 5.78 13.60
CA GLU A 254 35.96 5.01 12.56
C GLU A 254 35.67 5.49 11.13
N ASN A 255 34.47 6.02 10.86
CA ASN A 255 34.15 6.58 9.55
C ASN A 255 34.81 7.95 9.31
N GLU A 256 35.06 8.75 10.36
CA GLU A 256 35.78 10.02 10.21
C GLU A 256 37.26 9.84 9.90
N GLU A 257 37.87 8.75 10.36
CA GLU A 257 39.27 8.45 10.07
C GLU A 257 39.48 7.96 8.63
N ASN A 258 38.46 7.37 8.00
CA ASN A 258 38.52 6.90 6.61
C ASN A 258 38.17 7.98 5.56
N ASP A 259 37.46 9.04 5.96
CA ASP A 259 37.10 10.18 5.11
C ASP A 259 38.14 11.33 5.15
N ARG A 260 39.24 11.19 5.92
CA ARG A 260 40.38 12.12 6.00
C ARG A 260 41.59 11.62 5.22
#